data_AF-A0A940QMA6-F1
#
_entry.id   AF-A0A940QMA6-F1
#
_cell.length_a   1.000
_cell.length_b   1.000
_cell.length_c   1.000
_cell.angle_alpha   90.00
_cell.angle_beta   90.00
_cell.angle_gamma   90.00
#
_symmetry.space_group_name_H-M   'P 1'
#
loop_
_entity.id
_entity.type
_entity.pdbx_description
1 polymer ?
#
loop_
_entity_poly.entity_id
_entity_poly.type
_entity_poly.pdbx_seq_one_letter_code
_entity_poly.pdbx_strand_id
1 'polypeptide(L)' 'MLSPYRALDLTDEKGLLCGKILADLGADVIQVEKPEGNPARSIPPFFEDIAGPERSLLWFAFSAGKRS' A
#
# COMPACT_ATOMS: atom_id res chain seq x y z
N MET A 1 6.72 -18.30 0.92
CA MET A 1 5.57 -19.22 0.78
C MET A 1 4.77 -18.92 -0.48
N LEU A 2 4.55 -17.64 -0.81
CA LEU A 2 3.73 -17.21 -1.96
C LEU A 2 4.52 -16.67 -3.17
N SER A 3 5.85 -16.85 -3.19
CA SER A 3 6.76 -16.33 -4.23
C SER A 3 6.40 -16.65 -5.69
N PRO A 4 5.74 -17.78 -6.02
CA PRO A 4 5.31 -18.02 -7.40
C PRO A 4 4.13 -17.15 -7.86
N TYR A 5 3.43 -16.46 -6.95
CA TYR A 5 2.19 -15.75 -7.25
C TYR A 5 2.39 -14.24 -7.42
N ARG A 6 1.59 -13.67 -8.32
CA ARG A 6 1.43 -12.23 -8.50
C ARG A 6 -0.02 -11.82 -8.23
N ALA A 7 -0.22 -10.76 -7.46
CA ALA A 7 -1.53 -10.21 -7.15
C ALA A 7 -1.64 -8.75 -7.62
N LEU A 8 -2.77 -8.41 -8.23
CA LEU A 8 -3.14 -7.02 -8.50
C LEU A 8 -4.04 -6.53 -7.37
N ASP A 9 -3.53 -5.61 -6.57
CA ASP A 9 -4.25 -4.97 -5.48
C ASP A 9 -4.92 -3.69 -6.00
N LEU A 10 -6.23 -3.78 -6.26
CA LEU A 10 -7.08 -2.66 -6.71
C LEU A 10 -7.82 -2.01 -5.52
N THR A 11 -7.47 -2.38 -4.29
CA THR A 11 -8.22 -1.95 -3.11
C THR A 11 -7.83 -0.53 -2.67
N ASP A 12 -8.77 0.11 -1.98
CA ASP A 12 -8.54 1.37 -1.27
C ASP A 12 -7.93 1.12 0.12
N GLU A 13 -7.93 2.13 0.99
CA GLU A 13 -7.37 2.05 2.34
C GLU A 13 -7.89 0.87 3.18
N LYS A 14 -9.11 0.38 2.90
CA LYS A 14 -9.75 -0.69 3.68
C LYS A 14 -9.19 -2.07 3.35
N GLY A 15 -8.61 -2.26 2.16
CA GLY A 15 -8.10 -3.54 1.68
C GLY A 15 -6.58 -3.72 1.75
N LEU A 16 -5.83 -2.63 1.99
CA LEU A 16 -4.36 -2.65 1.90
C LEU A 16 -3.69 -3.69 2.81
N LEU A 17 -4.28 -4.02 3.96
CA LEU A 17 -3.75 -5.02 4.88
C LEU A 17 -3.64 -6.41 4.23
N CYS A 18 -4.62 -6.79 3.40
CA CYS A 18 -4.58 -8.08 2.72
C CYS A 18 -3.38 -8.14 1.76
N GLY A 19 -3.20 -7.12 0.93
CA GLY A 19 -2.05 -7.00 0.03
C GLY A 19 -0.71 -7.03 0.78
N LYS A 20 -0.63 -6.36 1.93
CA LYS A 20 0.56 -6.38 2.79
C LYS A 20 0.91 -7.78 3.28
N ILE A 21 -0.08 -8.52 3.80
CA ILE A 21 0.13 -9.90 4.28
C ILE A 21 0.61 -10.80 3.13
N LEU A 22 0.02 -10.67 1.93
CA LEU A 22 0.45 -11.45 0.77
C LEU A 22 1.89 -11.15 0.37
N ALA A 23 2.27 -9.87 0.36
CA ALA A 23 3.64 -9.43 0.08
C ALA A 23 4.63 -9.98 1.11
N ASP A 24 4.29 -9.92 2.40
CA ASP A 24 5.13 -10.45 3.49
C ASP A 24 5.33 -11.97 3.41
N LEU A 25 4.32 -12.69 2.93
CA LEU A 25 4.41 -14.14 2.68
C LEU A 25 5.17 -14.48 1.38
N GLY A 26 5.54 -13.46 0.61
CA GLY A 26 6.45 -13.49 -0.52
C GLY A 26 5.80 -13.30 -1.89
N ALA A 27 4.51 -13.00 -1.99
CA ALA A 27 3.86 -12.74 -3.28
C ALA A 27 4.35 -11.42 -3.91
N ASP A 28 4.38 -11.36 -5.25
CA ASP A 28 4.60 -10.09 -5.95
C ASP A 28 3.28 -9.31 -6.05
N VAL A 29 3.09 -8.35 -5.15
CA VAL A 29 1.86 -7.57 -5.08
C VAL A 29 2.06 -6.22 -5.75
N ILE A 30 1.23 -5.94 -6.75
CA ILE A 30 1.21 -4.68 -7.49
C ILE A 30 -0.03 -3.91 -7.04
N GLN A 31 0.17 -2.79 -6.35
CA GLN A 31 -0.89 -1.83 -6.11
C GLN A 31 -1.18 -1.09 -7.42
N VAL A 32 -2.40 -1.27 -7.93
CA VAL A 32 -2.89 -0.52 -9.09
C VAL A 32 -3.59 0.73 -8.57
N GLU A 33 -3.01 1.89 -8.82
CA GLU A 33 -3.51 3.17 -8.34
C GLU A 33 -4.19 3.97 -9.46
N LYS A 34 -5.12 4.85 -9.07
CA LYS A 34 -5.63 5.89 -9.97
C LYS A 34 -4.53 6.94 -10.25
N PRO A 35 -4.65 7.79 -11.28
CA PRO A 35 -3.70 8.88 -11.50
C PRO A 35 -3.50 9.81 -10.29
N GLU A 36 -4.54 9.96 -9.46
CA GLU A 36 -4.47 10.75 -8.22
C GLU A 36 -3.83 10.01 -7.03
N GLY A 37 -3.47 8.74 -7.21
CA GLY A 37 -2.94 7.86 -6.16
C GLY A 37 -4.03 7.16 -5.33
N ASN A 38 -3.59 6.27 -4.44
CA ASN A 38 -4.43 5.60 -3.46
C ASN A 38 -4.87 6.61 -2.37
N PRO A 39 -6.16 6.65 -1.97
CA PRO A 39 -6.64 7.55 -0.92
C PRO A 39 -5.86 7.47 0.39
N ALA A 40 -5.32 6.29 0.72
CA ALA A 40 -4.50 6.06 1.90
C ALA A 40 -3.26 6.98 1.99
N ARG A 41 -2.71 7.43 0.85
CA ARG A 41 -1.58 8.37 0.78
C ARG A 41 -1.88 9.71 1.49
N SER A 42 -3.16 10.07 1.58
CA SER A 42 -3.62 11.33 2.18
C SER A 42 -4.24 11.16 3.57
N ILE A 43 -4.17 9.96 4.17
CA ILE A 43 -4.74 9.70 5.49
C ILE A 43 -3.69 9.99 6.58
N PRO A 44 -3.98 10.85 7.57
CA PRO A 44 -3.08 11.10 8.70
C PRO A 44 -2.95 9.87 9.62
N PRO A 45 -1.94 9.79 10.50
CA PRO A 45 -0.90 10.78 10.76
C PRO A 45 0.14 10.88 9.65
N PHE A 46 0.75 12.06 9.52
CA PHE A 46 1.81 12.32 8.55
C PHE A 46 3.18 12.34 9.23
N PHE A 47 4.21 11.88 8.52
CA PHE A 47 5.59 11.99 8.98
C PHE A 47 5.96 13.46 9.26
N GLU A 48 6.52 13.72 10.45
CA GLU A 48 6.85 15.06 10.95
C GLU A 48 5.66 16.04 11.00
N ASP A 49 4.42 15.52 11.03
CA ASP A 49 3.18 16.30 10.98
C ASP A 49 3.04 17.17 9.70
N ILE A 50 3.75 16.82 8.62
CA ILE A 50 3.66 17.54 7.35
C ILE A 50 2.79 16.76 6.36
N ALA A 51 1.63 17.32 6.02
CA ALA A 51 0.72 16.74 5.03
C ALA A 51 1.37 16.53 3.66
N GLY A 52 1.10 15.38 3.06
CA GLY A 52 1.53 15.05 1.69
C GLY A 52 1.32 13.57 1.36
N PRO A 53 1.11 13.23 0.08
CA PRO A 53 0.80 11.87 -0.35
C PRO A 53 1.93 10.86 -0.04
N GLU A 54 3.19 11.32 -0.08
CA GLU A 54 4.36 10.52 0.26
C GLU A 54 4.73 10.62 1.75
N ARG A 55 3.79 10.99 2.62
CA ARG A 55 4.05 11.21 4.05
C ARG A 55 3.06 10.54 4.97
N SER A 56 2.00 9.90 4.46
CA SER A 56 1.06 9.16 5.32
C SER A 56 1.75 7.95 5.96
N LEU A 57 1.72 7.89 7.30
CA LEU A 57 2.22 6.75 8.05
C LEU A 57 1.34 5.50 7.86
N LEU A 58 0.05 5.68 7.59
CA LEU A 58 -0.85 4.58 7.22
C LEU A 58 -0.43 3.97 5.87
N TRP A 59 -0.15 4.82 4.89
CA TRP A 59 0.37 4.36 3.60
C TRP A 59 1.70 3.63 3.75
N PHE A 60 2.65 4.18 4.51
CA PHE A 60 3.93 3.53 4.75
C PHE A 60 3.79 2.13 5.36
N ALA A 61 2.90 1.98 6.35
CA ALA A 61 2.71 0.70 7.02
C ALA A 61 2.13 -0.38 6.10
N PHE A 62 1.11 -0.04 5.31
CA PHE A 62 0.35 -1.04 4.55
C PHE A 62 0.75 -1.17 3.08
N SER A 63 1.54 -0.23 2.52
CA SER A 63 2.10 -0.37 1.17
C SER A 63 3.48 -1.04 1.13
N ALA A 64 4.18 -1.14 2.27
CA ALA A 64 5.50 -1.73 2.34
C ALA A 64 5.54 -3.15 1.75
N GLY A 65 6.53 -3.41 0.89
CA GLY A 65 6.68 -4.68 0.18
C GLY A 65 5.85 -4.81 -1.09
N LYS A 66 4.91 -3.89 -1.36
CA LYS A 66 4.18 -3.80 -2.63
C LYS A 66 4.92 -2.91 -3.64
N ARG A 67 4.62 -3.08 -4.92
CA ARG A 67 5.05 -2.19 -6.02
C ARG A 67 3.87 -1.35 -6.48
N SER A 68 4.09 -0.10 -6.85
CA SER A 68 3.08 0.85 -7.34
C SER A 68 3.50 1.44 -8.69
#